data_AF-A0A7V2JR08-F1
#
_entry.id   AF-A0A7V2JR08-F1
#
_cell.length_a   1.000
_cell.length_b   1.000
_cell.length_c   1.000
_cell.angle_alpha   90.00
_cell.angle_beta   90.00
_cell.angle_gamma   90.00
#
_symmetry.space_group_name_H-M   'P 1'
#
loop_
_entity.id
_entity.type
_entity.pdbx_description
1 polymer ?
#
loop_
_entity_poly.entity_id
_entity_poly.type
_entity_poly.pdbx_seq_one_letter_code
_entity_poly.pdbx_strand_id
1 'polypeptide(L)' 'MKTAISIPDPVFETAERLAKRLGLSRSELYVRAISSYVEKHKGQKVTDLLNEIYGGMENQGLETGFKRVQMKSIDKE' A
#
# COMPACT_ATOMS: atom_id res chain seq x y z
N MET A 1 -12.83 15.20 0.92
CA MET A 1 -13.79 15.16 -0.21
C MET A 1 -14.89 14.15 0.10
N LYS A 2 -16.10 14.30 -0.45
CA LYS A 2 -17.18 13.31 -0.37
C LYS A 2 -17.37 12.69 -1.75
N THR A 3 -17.40 11.37 -1.81
CA THR A 3 -17.63 10.60 -3.04
C THR A 3 -18.63 9.49 -2.72
N ALA A 4 -19.51 9.18 -3.67
CA ALA A 4 -20.44 8.06 -3.56
C ALA A 4 -19.82 6.85 -4.28
N ILE A 5 -19.79 5.71 -3.60
CA ILE A 5 -19.28 4.44 -4.15
C ILE A 5 -20.38 3.38 -4.10
N SER A 6 -20.46 2.55 -5.13
CA SER A 6 -21.30 1.36 -5.13
C SER A 6 -20.55 0.21 -4.47
N ILE A 7 -21.18 -0.44 -3.50
CA ILE A 7 -20.64 -1.61 -2.80
C ILE A 7 -21.73 -2.69 -2.73
N PRO A 8 -21.40 -3.98 -2.90
CA PRO A 8 -22.39 -5.04 -2.76
C PRO A 8 -22.99 -5.07 -1.35
N ASP A 9 -24.29 -5.34 -1.25
CA ASP A 9 -25.01 -5.39 0.04
C ASP A 9 -24.35 -6.31 1.08
N PRO A 10 -23.85 -7.52 0.75
CA PRO A 10 -23.20 -8.38 1.74
C PRO A 10 -21.95 -7.75 2.37
N VAL A 11 -21.22 -6.94 1.58
CA VAL A 11 -20.03 -6.23 2.04
C VAL A 11 -20.43 -5.07 2.93
N PHE A 12 -21.44 -4.30 2.53
CA PHE A 12 -21.97 -3.19 3.31
C PHE A 12 -22.45 -3.68 4.69
N GLU A 13 -23.30 -4.70 4.74
CA GLU A 13 -23.83 -5.21 6.01
C GLU A 13 -22.74 -5.71 6.96
N THR A 14 -21.72 -6.37 6.40
CA THR A 14 -20.59 -6.88 7.20
C THR A 14 -19.76 -5.73 7.76
N ALA A 15 -19.53 -4.68 6.96
CA ALA A 15 -18.87 -3.46 7.41
C ALA A 15 -19.68 -2.73 8.50
N GLU A 16 -21.00 -2.64 8.36
CA GLU A 16 -21.89 -2.03 9.36
C GLU A 16 -21.82 -2.74 10.72
N ARG A 17 -21.87 -4.07 10.71
CA ARG A 17 -21.73 -4.87 11.95
C ARG A 17 -20.36 -4.66 12.59
N LEU A 18 -19.31 -4.59 11.79
CA LEU A 18 -17.95 -4.34 12.27
C LEU A 18 -17.81 -2.93 12.87
N ALA A 19 -18.33 -1.91 12.19
CA ALA A 19 -18.30 -0.53 12.66
C ALA A 19 -18.99 -0.41 14.03
N LYS A 20 -20.19 -0.99 14.17
CA LYS A 20 -20.92 -1.02 15.45
C LYS A 20 -20.13 -1.72 16.54
N ARG A 21 -19.55 -2.90 16.26
CA ARG A 21 -18.74 -3.65 17.23
C ARG A 21 -17.52 -2.88 17.70
N LEU A 22 -16.92 -2.07 16.83
CA LEU A 22 -15.73 -1.27 17.13
C LEU A 22 -16.08 0.15 17.65
N GLY A 23 -17.36 0.51 17.75
CA GLY A 23 -17.78 1.86 18.13
C GLY A 23 -17.38 2.94 17.12
N LEU A 24 -17.16 2.58 15.85
CA LEU A 24 -16.72 3.49 14.80
C LEU A 24 -17.90 4.00 13.98
N SER A 25 -17.77 5.22 13.48
CA SER A 25 -18.66 5.67 12.41
C SER A 25 -18.38 4.90 11.11
N ARG A 26 -19.39 4.81 10.24
CA ARG A 26 -19.24 4.18 8.92
C ARG A 26 -18.09 4.78 8.12
N SER A 27 -18.07 6.12 8.03
CA SER A 27 -17.03 6.83 7.30
C SER A 27 -15.64 6.56 7.85
N GLU A 28 -15.51 6.48 9.18
CA GLU A 28 -14.22 6.19 9.82
C GLU A 28 -13.73 4.78 9.52
N LEU A 29 -14.62 3.77 9.57
CA LEU A 29 -14.27 2.41 9.19
C LEU A 29 -13.74 2.36 7.74
N TYR A 30 -14.46 2.97 6.79
CA TYR A 30 -14.06 2.99 5.39
C TYR A 30 -12.73 3.73 5.17
N VAL A 31 -12.53 4.88 5.82
CA VAL A 31 -11.26 5.60 5.74
C VAL A 31 -10.11 4.73 6.24
N ARG A 32 -10.24 4.10 7.40
CA ARG A 32 -9.20 3.21 7.94
C ARG A 32 -8.90 2.03 7.01
N ALA A 33 -9.94 1.42 6.44
CA ALA A 33 -9.79 0.30 5.52
C ALA A 33 -9.04 0.71 4.24
N ILE A 34 -9.43 1.83 3.62
CA ILE A 34 -8.80 2.34 2.40
C ILE A 34 -7.36 2.75 2.67
N SER A 35 -7.09 3.49 3.76
CA SER A 35 -5.74 3.89 4.14
C SER A 35 -4.84 2.67 4.36
N SER A 36 -5.30 1.67 5.12
CA SER A 36 -4.52 0.45 5.34
C SER A 36 -4.25 -0.31 4.04
N TYR A 37 -5.25 -0.40 3.16
CA TYR A 37 -5.10 -1.06 1.87
C TYR A 37 -4.08 -0.33 0.99
N VAL A 38 -4.14 0.99 0.91
CA VAL A 38 -3.19 1.80 0.14
C VAL A 38 -1.77 1.66 0.69
N GLU A 39 -1.57 1.77 2.01
CA GLU A 39 -0.24 1.61 2.61
C GLU A 39 0.36 0.23 2.32
N LYS A 40 -0.43 -0.84 2.43
CA LYS A 40 0.02 -2.20 2.08
C LYS A 40 0.53 -2.33 0.64
N HIS A 41 -0.04 -1.57 -0.30
CA HIS A 41 0.34 -1.63 -1.71
C HIS A 41 1.39 -0.58 -2.10
N LYS A 42 1.71 0.39 -1.24
CA LYS A 42 2.81 1.34 -1.50
C LYS A 42 4.15 0.63 -1.57
N GLY A 43 4.42 -0.32 -0.65
CA GLY A 43 5.66 -1.09 -0.66
C GLY A 43 5.85 -1.90 -1.95
N GLN A 44 4.79 -2.58 -2.41
CA GLN A 44 4.82 -3.33 -3.67
C GLN A 44 5.12 -2.42 -4.86
N LYS A 45 4.50 -1.24 -4.95
CA LYS A 45 4.78 -0.28 -6.03
C LYS A 45 6.23 0.20 -6.06
N VAL A 46 6.84 0.41 -4.90
CA VAL A 46 8.27 0.82 -4.83
C VAL A 46 9.15 -0.30 -5.36
N THR A 47 8.91 -1.54 -4.95
CA THR A 47 9.63 -2.71 -5.45
C THR A 47 9.45 -2.88 -6.97
N ASP A 48 8.23 -2.74 -7.47
CA ASP A 48 7.94 -2.87 -8.91
C ASP A 48 8.66 -1.78 -9.74
N LEU A 49 8.64 -0.53 -9.27
CA LEU A 49 9.36 0.59 -9.90
C LEU A 49 10.88 0.36 -9.89
N LEU A 50 11.42 -0.14 -8.77
CA LEU A 50 12.84 -0.46 -8.69
C LEU A 50 13.21 -1.61 -9.63
N ASN A 51 12.37 -2.64 -9.74
CA ASN A 51 12.56 -3.74 -10.69
C ASN A 51 12.56 -3.25 -12.14
N GLU A 52 11.67 -2.30 -12.49
CA GLU A 52 11.66 -1.68 -13.82
C GLU A 52 12.95 -0.91 -14.12
N ILE A 53 13.40 -0.08 -13.17
CA ILE A 53 14.65 0.69 -13.29
C ILE A 53 15.86 -0.25 -13.43
N TYR A 54 15.94 -1.31 -12.61
CA TYR A 54 17.07 -2.24 -12.65
C TYR A 54 17.05 -3.21 -13.81
N GLY A 55 15.86 -3.67 -14.24
CA GLY A 55 15.70 -4.51 -15.43
C GLY A 55 16.17 -3.78 -16.69
N GLY A 56 16.00 -2.45 -16.76
CA GLY A 56 16.57 -1.64 -17.84
C GLY A 56 18.10 -1.43 -17.76
N MET A 57 18.73 -1.70 -16.62
CA MET A 57 20.15 -1.47 -16.36
C MET A 57 21.01 -2.74 -16.38
N GLU A 58 20.47 -3.90 -16.79
CA GLU A 58 21.13 -5.21 -16.77
C GLU A 58 22.53 -5.25 -17.41
N ASN A 59 22.86 -4.30 -18.30
CA ASN A 59 24.17 -4.22 -18.96
C ASN A 59 25.11 -3.10 -18.47
N GLN A 60 24.68 -2.20 -17.59
CA GLN A 60 25.53 -1.09 -17.12
C GLN A 60 25.92 -1.18 -15.65
N GLY A 61 25.18 -1.91 -14.82
CA GLY A 61 25.46 -2.02 -13.40
C GLY A 61 25.33 -0.68 -12.67
N LEU A 62 24.76 -0.70 -11.47
CA LEU A 62 24.80 0.49 -10.63
C LEU A 62 26.24 0.81 -10.22
N GLU A 63 26.58 2.10 -10.30
CA GLU A 63 27.75 2.70 -9.65
C GLU A 63 27.89 2.19 -8.21
N THR A 64 29.10 1.80 -7.84
CA THR A 64 29.36 1.04 -6.60
C THR A 64 28.96 1.83 -5.34
N GLY A 65 29.07 3.17 -5.40
CA GLY A 65 28.60 4.07 -4.34
C GLY A 65 27.09 4.01 -4.13
N PHE A 66 26.31 3.99 -5.20
CA PHE A 66 24.84 3.92 -5.14
C PHE A 66 24.36 2.57 -4.60
N LYS A 67 24.98 1.45 -5.01
CA LYS A 67 24.69 0.13 -4.43
C LYS A 67 24.86 0.13 -2.91
N ARG A 68 25.93 0.75 -2.42
CA ARG A 68 26.26 0.79 -0.98
C ARG A 68 25.24 1.57 -0.17
N VAL A 69 24.75 2.70 -0.70
CA VAL A 69 23.73 3.52 -0.03
C VAL A 69 22.39 2.79 -0.03
N GLN A 70 21.98 2.22 -1.16
CA GLN A 70 20.73 1.48 -1.26
C GLN A 70 20.69 0.26 -0.33
N MET A 71 21.79 -0.48 -0.24
CA MET A 71 21.89 -1.67 0.61
C MET A 71 21.87 -1.34 2.12
N LYS A 72 22.05 -0.07 2.49
CA LYS A 72 21.85 0.43 3.86
C LYS A 72 20.40 0.85 4.15
N SER A 73 19.57 1.02 3.12
CA SER A 73 18.16 1.43 3.24
C SER A 73 17.19 0.26 3.38
N ILE A 74 17.69 -0.97 3.25
CA ILE A 74 16.93 -2.21 3.46
C ILE A 74 17.20 -2.66 4.89
N ASP A 75 16.15 -2.78 5.72
CA ASP A 75 16.28 -3.36 7.05
C ASP A 75 16.80 -4.79 6.92
N LYS A 76 17.88 -5.10 7.64
CA LYS A 76 18.35 -6.47 7.79
C LYS A 76 17.46 -7.11 8.84
N GLU A 77 16.45 -7.86 8.39
CA GLU A 77 15.87 -8.92 9.22
C GLU A 77 16.94 -9.96 9.60
#